data_AF-A0A1Y1LHK6-F1
#
_entry.id   AF-A0A1Y1LHK6-F1
#
_cell.length_a   1.000
_cell.length_b   1.000
_cell.length_c   1.000
_cell.angle_alpha   90.00
_cell.angle_beta   90.00
_cell.angle_gamma   90.00
#
_symmetry.space_group_name_H-M   'P 1'
#
loop_
_entity.id
_entity.type
_entity.pdbx_description
1 polymer ?
#
loop_
_entity_poly.entity_id
_entity_poly.type
_entity_poly.pdbx_seq_one_letter_code
_entity_poly.pdbx_strand_id
1 'polypeptide(L)'
;MKQVWAAEESSAAELLSKEIEALIEQTNAPPLEMNDIIQDRDIISSLCLLYTSMKWLSARISSLRYITTHDTDSSRQAQPRQAKRRWTLMNDHGKAASDQNPVHLPLTQETVQTFDNIVSSYRDLATTALLTLHAEVRTRIVHSLHNALSPSIAPYLLDQEVREPDPQILSLNLELVLFDDTIVRYLRDKEVAFIRTGLGLLINNYLVSNARLASPM
;
A
#
# COMPACT_ATOMS: atom_id res chain seq x y z
N MET A 1 11.18 4.88 2.13
CA MET A 1 9.96 4.07 2.02
C MET A 1 10.08 2.61 2.47
N LYS A 2 10.71 1.66 1.72
CA LYS A 2 10.80 0.24 2.17
C LYS A 2 11.47 0.08 3.54
N GLN A 3 12.58 0.79 3.74
CA GLN A 3 13.31 0.79 5.02
C GLN A 3 12.49 1.42 6.13
N VAL A 4 11.68 2.46 5.84
CA VAL A 4 10.80 3.12 6.83
C VAL A 4 9.72 2.16 7.33
N TRP A 5 9.14 1.35 6.43
CA TRP A 5 8.18 0.31 6.82
C TRP A 5 8.79 -0.81 7.67
N ALA A 6 10.07 -1.14 7.42
CA ALA A 6 10.80 -2.19 8.13
C ALA A 6 11.56 -1.68 9.37
N ALA A 7 11.65 -0.37 9.58
CA ALA A 7 12.47 0.23 10.61
C ALA A 7 11.87 0.06 12.01
N GLU A 8 12.76 -0.06 12.99
CA GLU A 8 12.42 0.07 14.40
C GLU A 8 12.29 1.55 14.77
N GLU A 9 11.50 1.84 15.80
CA GLU A 9 11.00 3.17 16.15
C GLU A 9 12.11 4.22 16.35
N SER A 10 13.30 3.81 16.81
CA SER A 10 14.44 4.70 17.07
C SER A 10 15.20 5.14 15.81
N SER A 11 15.18 4.37 14.72
CA SER A 11 15.82 4.73 13.45
C SER A 11 14.84 5.27 12.41
N ALA A 12 13.53 5.11 12.68
CA ALA A 12 12.46 5.56 11.80
C ALA A 12 12.47 7.07 11.56
N ALA A 13 12.75 7.89 12.60
CA ALA A 13 12.72 9.35 12.49
C ALA A 13 13.78 9.92 11.52
N GLU A 14 15.00 9.38 11.57
CA GLU A 14 16.08 9.80 10.66
C GLU A 14 15.80 9.36 9.22
N LEU A 15 15.29 8.14 9.04
CA LEU A 15 14.92 7.62 7.72
C LEU A 15 13.75 8.38 7.10
N LEU A 16 12.79 8.81 7.92
CA LEU A 16 11.67 9.66 7.50
C LEU A 16 12.15 11.03 7.07
N SER A 17 13.06 11.65 7.83
CA SER A 17 13.61 12.97 7.49
C SER A 17 14.35 12.92 6.15
N LYS A 18 15.19 11.89 5.94
CA LYS A 18 15.89 11.66 4.66
C LYS A 18 14.93 11.40 3.49
N GLU A 19 13.85 10.64 3.73
CA GLU A 19 12.83 10.41 2.71
C GLU A 19 12.14 11.72 2.30
N ILE A 20 11.76 12.55 3.28
CA ILE A 20 11.10 13.83 3.06
C ILE A 20 12.02 14.77 2.29
N GLU A 21 13.28 14.92 2.72
CA GLU A 21 14.27 15.74 2.03
C GLU A 21 14.44 15.32 0.56
N ALA A 22 14.61 14.02 0.31
CA ALA A 22 14.75 13.49 -1.04
C ALA A 22 13.48 13.73 -1.90
N LEU A 23 12.28 13.62 -1.31
CA LEU A 23 11.02 13.86 -2.00
C LEU A 23 10.87 15.34 -2.39
N ILE A 24 11.20 16.26 -1.48
CA ILE A 24 11.17 17.71 -1.74
C ILE A 24 12.18 18.06 -2.84
N GLU A 25 13.41 17.55 -2.75
CA GLU A 25 14.46 17.80 -3.74
C GLU A 25 14.04 17.33 -5.15
N GLN A 26 13.47 16.12 -5.25
CA GLN A 26 13.02 15.55 -6.52
C GLN A 26 11.83 16.30 -7.12
N THR A 27 10.97 16.89 -6.28
CA THR A 27 9.74 17.56 -6.74
C THR A 27 9.93 19.05 -7.02
N ASN A 28 10.99 19.66 -6.48
CA ASN A 28 11.25 21.08 -6.67
C ASN A 28 11.82 21.40 -8.07
N ALA A 29 12.48 20.44 -8.75
CA ALA A 29 13.06 20.67 -10.07
C ALA A 29 11.99 20.58 -11.19
N PRO A 30 11.35 19.41 -11.43
CA PRO A 30 10.07 19.35 -12.14
C PRO A 30 8.90 19.42 -11.13
N PRO A 31 8.07 20.48 -11.16
CA PRO A 31 6.88 20.50 -10.31
C PRO A 31 5.96 19.36 -10.71
N LEU A 32 5.34 18.70 -9.72
CA LEU A 32 4.37 17.64 -9.98
C LEU A 32 3.18 18.20 -10.75
N GLU A 33 2.79 17.51 -11.80
CA GLU A 33 1.56 17.80 -12.52
C GLU A 33 0.40 17.01 -11.95
N MET A 34 -0.81 17.47 -12.25
CA MET A 34 -2.05 16.80 -11.88
C MET A 34 -2.17 15.38 -12.49
N ASN A 35 -1.42 15.10 -13.58
CA ASN A 35 -1.34 13.78 -14.21
C ASN A 35 -0.42 12.80 -13.48
N ASP A 36 0.49 13.29 -12.64
CA ASP A 36 1.43 12.46 -11.87
C ASP A 36 0.79 11.87 -10.61
N ILE A 37 -0.45 12.25 -10.32
CA ILE A 37 -1.19 11.95 -9.10
C ILE A 37 -2.39 11.09 -9.44
N ILE A 38 -2.65 10.06 -8.65
CA ILE A 38 -3.83 9.22 -8.84
C ILE A 38 -5.05 10.01 -8.42
N GLN A 39 -5.83 10.59 -9.34
CA GLN A 39 -7.00 11.40 -8.96
C GLN A 39 -8.18 10.55 -8.47
N ASP A 40 -8.37 9.38 -9.07
CA ASP A 40 -9.56 8.55 -8.86
C ASP A 40 -9.52 7.81 -7.52
N ARG A 41 -10.57 8.01 -6.72
CA ARG A 41 -10.78 7.36 -5.43
C ARG A 41 -11.00 5.85 -5.56
N ASP A 42 -11.57 5.40 -6.67
CA ASP A 42 -11.79 3.97 -6.91
C ASP A 42 -10.44 3.26 -7.10
N ILE A 43 -9.45 3.93 -7.69
CA ILE A 43 -8.08 3.41 -7.80
C ILE A 43 -7.45 3.27 -6.40
N ILE A 44 -7.58 4.27 -5.53
CA ILE A 44 -7.09 4.19 -4.14
C ILE A 44 -7.73 3.02 -3.39
N SER A 45 -9.05 2.86 -3.55
CA SER A 45 -9.80 1.73 -2.97
C SER A 45 -9.31 0.39 -3.51
N SER A 46 -9.06 0.30 -4.82
CA SER A 46 -8.53 -0.90 -5.48
C SER A 46 -7.11 -1.25 -5.01
N LEU A 47 -6.24 -0.25 -4.76
CA LEU A 47 -4.90 -0.47 -4.19
C LEU A 47 -4.97 -1.01 -2.76
N CYS A 48 -5.90 -0.52 -1.95
CA CYS A 48 -6.13 -1.06 -0.60
C CYS A 48 -6.64 -2.51 -0.65
N LEU A 49 -7.56 -2.81 -1.58
CA LEU A 49 -8.05 -4.17 -1.80
C LEU A 49 -6.94 -5.09 -2.35
N LEU A 50 -6.07 -4.59 -3.22
CA LEU A 50 -4.91 -5.32 -3.71
C LEU A 50 -3.97 -5.70 -2.56
N TYR A 51 -3.66 -4.74 -1.67
CA TYR A 51 -2.85 -5.00 -0.48
C TYR A 51 -3.44 -6.13 0.38
N THR A 52 -4.72 -5.99 0.75
CA THR A 52 -5.39 -6.94 1.66
C THR A 52 -5.55 -8.32 1.04
N SER A 53 -5.97 -8.39 -0.22
CA SER A 53 -6.15 -9.65 -0.94
C SER A 53 -4.82 -10.39 -1.13
N MET A 54 -3.74 -9.71 -1.51
CA MET A 54 -2.43 -10.34 -1.70
C MET A 54 -1.82 -10.82 -0.38
N LYS A 55 -1.97 -10.07 0.73
CA LYS A 55 -1.55 -10.55 2.05
C LYS A 55 -2.35 -11.76 2.51
N TRP A 56 -3.67 -11.74 2.33
CA TRP A 56 -4.51 -12.86 2.69
C TRP A 56 -4.16 -14.10 1.86
N LEU A 57 -4.01 -13.94 0.54
CA LEU A 57 -3.67 -15.02 -0.38
C LEU A 57 -2.31 -15.64 -0.03
N SER A 58 -1.28 -14.81 0.19
CA SER A 58 0.04 -15.29 0.59
C SER A 58 0.00 -16.09 1.90
N ALA A 59 -0.74 -15.61 2.90
CA ALA A 59 -0.91 -16.32 4.17
C ALA A 59 -1.65 -17.66 4.00
N ARG A 60 -2.70 -17.69 3.18
CA ARG A 60 -3.48 -18.90 2.93
C ARG A 60 -2.70 -19.93 2.12
N ILE A 61 -2.03 -19.52 1.06
CA ILE A 61 -1.18 -20.42 0.26
C ILE A 61 -0.08 -20.98 1.15
N SER A 62 0.58 -20.16 1.97
CA SER A 62 1.61 -20.63 2.91
C SER A 62 1.10 -21.71 3.87
N SER A 63 -0.17 -21.62 4.32
CA SER A 63 -0.75 -22.62 5.22
C SER A 63 -1.00 -23.99 4.56
N LEU A 64 -1.07 -24.04 3.22
CA LEU A 64 -1.23 -25.30 2.48
C LEU A 64 0.09 -26.05 2.33
N ARG A 65 1.24 -25.41 2.56
CA ARG A 65 2.57 -25.98 2.35
C ARG A 65 2.77 -27.25 3.18
N TYR A 66 3.04 -28.38 2.52
CA TYR A 66 3.43 -29.63 3.16
C TYR A 66 4.53 -30.32 2.35
N ILE A 67 5.67 -30.59 2.97
CA ILE A 67 6.82 -31.21 2.30
C ILE A 67 6.67 -32.71 2.39
N THR A 68 6.57 -33.39 1.25
CA THR A 68 6.54 -34.86 1.19
C THR A 68 7.83 -35.42 0.64
N THR A 69 8.35 -36.47 1.26
CA THR A 69 9.53 -37.20 0.81
C THR A 69 9.24 -38.17 -0.35
N HIS A 70 7.95 -38.42 -0.64
CA HIS A 70 7.53 -39.28 -1.74
C HIS A 70 7.20 -38.46 -2.99
N ASP A 71 7.56 -39.01 -4.15
CA ASP A 71 7.24 -38.48 -5.47
C ASP A 71 5.73 -38.24 -5.59
N THR A 72 5.32 -36.98 -5.51
CA THR A 72 3.94 -36.56 -5.79
C THR A 72 3.79 -36.38 -7.29
N ASP A 73 3.98 -37.47 -8.03
CA ASP A 73 3.68 -37.48 -9.45
C ASP A 73 2.15 -37.46 -9.63
N SER A 74 1.61 -36.29 -9.93
CA SER A 74 0.19 -36.09 -10.22
C SER A 74 -0.25 -36.76 -11.54
N SER A 75 0.69 -37.28 -12.34
CA SER A 75 0.44 -38.01 -13.59
C SER A 75 0.40 -39.53 -13.42
N ARG A 76 0.94 -40.06 -12.32
CA ARG A 76 0.91 -41.50 -12.04
C ARG A 76 -0.34 -41.86 -11.26
N GLN A 77 -1.30 -42.47 -11.95
CA GLN A 77 -2.39 -43.22 -11.32
C GLN A 77 -1.80 -44.26 -10.36
N ALA A 78 -1.75 -43.93 -9.08
CA ALA A 78 -1.58 -44.91 -8.03
C ALA A 78 -2.84 -45.80 -8.02
N GLN A 79 -2.71 -47.00 -8.58
CA GLN A 79 -3.72 -48.05 -8.44
C GLN A 79 -3.92 -48.45 -6.96
N PRO A 80 -5.08 -49.01 -6.61
CA PRO A 80 -5.90 -48.47 -5.55
C PRO A 80 -5.65 -49.16 -4.20
N ARG A 81 -5.23 -48.37 -3.21
CA ARG A 81 -5.46 -48.72 -1.80
C ARG A 81 -6.28 -47.63 -1.13
N GLN A 82 -7.59 -47.85 -1.18
CA GLN A 82 -8.62 -47.31 -0.29
C GLN A 82 -8.49 -45.82 0.09
N ALA A 83 -8.83 -44.94 -0.83
CA ALA A 83 -9.50 -43.70 -0.48
C ALA A 83 -10.39 -43.29 -1.66
N LYS A 84 -11.68 -43.61 -1.59
CA LYS A 84 -12.71 -43.03 -2.47
C LYS A 84 -12.85 -41.53 -2.12
N ARG A 85 -11.84 -40.70 -2.41
CA ARG A 85 -12.03 -39.25 -2.52
C ARG A 85 -12.22 -38.95 -3.99
N ARG A 86 -13.49 -39.02 -4.38
CA ARG A 86 -13.99 -38.82 -5.73
C ARG A 86 -13.90 -37.31 -6.02
N TRP A 87 -13.02 -36.92 -6.94
CA TRP A 87 -12.81 -35.53 -7.38
C TRP A 87 -13.98 -34.96 -8.20
N THR A 88 -15.04 -35.74 -8.44
CA THR A 88 -16.27 -35.23 -9.04
C THR A 88 -17.25 -34.77 -7.97
N LEU A 89 -17.65 -33.50 -8.09
CA LEU A 89 -18.76 -32.84 -7.38
C LEU A 89 -20.06 -33.64 -7.58
N MET A 90 -20.26 -34.69 -6.79
CA MET A 90 -21.58 -35.21 -6.49
C MET A 90 -21.87 -34.89 -5.03
N ASN A 91 -22.85 -34.02 -4.89
CA ASN A 91 -23.49 -33.56 -3.66
C ASN A 91 -23.84 -34.75 -2.75
N ASP A 92 -22.97 -35.09 -1.81
CA ASP A 92 -23.27 -36.05 -0.73
C ASP A 92 -23.18 -35.32 0.61
N HIS A 93 -24.31 -34.76 1.02
CA HIS A 93 -24.47 -33.96 2.25
C HIS A 93 -24.35 -34.78 3.54
N GLY A 94 -24.05 -36.09 3.49
CA GLY A 94 -24.12 -36.98 4.65
C GLY A 94 -22.82 -37.26 5.40
N LYS A 95 -21.63 -36.95 4.85
CA LYS A 95 -20.34 -37.43 5.44
C LYS A 95 -19.20 -36.41 5.50
N ALA A 96 -19.45 -35.14 5.22
CA ALA A 96 -18.42 -34.11 5.16
C ALA A 96 -18.16 -33.35 6.49
N ALA A 97 -18.82 -33.75 7.59
CA ALA A 97 -18.78 -32.99 8.84
C ALA A 97 -17.74 -33.48 9.89
N SER A 98 -16.97 -34.54 9.61
CA SER A 98 -16.14 -35.20 10.64
C SER A 98 -14.62 -35.13 10.47
N ASP A 99 -14.08 -34.69 9.34
CA ASP A 99 -12.62 -34.63 9.17
C ASP A 99 -12.13 -33.18 9.23
N GLN A 100 -11.77 -32.73 10.44
CA GLN A 100 -10.94 -31.54 10.68
C GLN A 100 -9.49 -31.76 10.19
N ASN A 101 -9.29 -32.51 9.11
CA ASN A 101 -7.95 -32.71 8.57
C ASN A 101 -7.54 -31.45 7.80
N PRO A 102 -6.43 -30.80 8.18
CA PRO A 102 -5.92 -29.65 7.44
C PRO A 102 -5.67 -30.03 5.98
N VAL A 103 -6.16 -29.20 5.07
CA VAL A 103 -5.93 -29.35 3.63
C VAL A 103 -4.46 -29.01 3.38
N HIS A 104 -3.69 -30.01 2.97
CA HIS A 104 -2.27 -29.88 2.67
C HIS A 104 -2.01 -30.11 1.20
N LEU A 105 -1.15 -29.27 0.62
CA LEU A 105 -0.58 -29.43 -0.71
C LEU A 105 0.79 -30.11 -0.54
N PRO A 106 0.90 -31.41 -0.87
CA PRO A 106 2.17 -32.11 -0.81
C PRO A 106 3.08 -31.63 -1.96
N LEU A 107 4.28 -31.18 -1.62
CA LEU A 107 5.26 -30.60 -2.54
C LEU A 107 6.57 -31.41 -2.49
N THR A 108 7.18 -31.62 -3.66
CA THR A 108 8.53 -32.18 -3.81
C THR A 108 9.59 -31.11 -3.54
N GLN A 109 10.83 -31.51 -3.26
CA GLN A 109 11.91 -30.56 -2.96
C GLN A 109 12.17 -29.55 -4.09
N GLU A 110 11.97 -29.93 -5.35
CA GLU A 110 12.08 -29.05 -6.51
C GLU A 110 10.92 -28.04 -6.61
N THR A 111 9.69 -28.48 -6.31
CA THR A 111 8.48 -27.63 -6.39
C THR A 111 8.29 -26.73 -5.18
N VAL A 112 8.87 -27.07 -4.02
CA VAL A 112 8.85 -26.21 -2.82
C VAL A 112 9.55 -24.87 -3.10
N GLN A 113 10.67 -24.88 -3.82
CA GLN A 113 11.42 -23.64 -4.07
C GLN A 113 10.64 -22.69 -4.98
N THR A 114 10.04 -23.20 -6.06
CA THR A 114 9.20 -22.39 -6.96
C THR A 114 7.95 -21.89 -6.25
N PHE A 115 7.34 -22.71 -5.40
CA PHE A 115 6.22 -22.33 -4.55
C PHE A 115 6.58 -21.18 -3.59
N ASP A 116 7.68 -21.30 -2.85
CA ASP A 116 8.11 -20.29 -1.89
C ASP A 116 8.42 -18.95 -2.60
N ASN A 117 8.98 -18.99 -3.82
CA ASN A 117 9.19 -17.81 -4.66
C ASN A 117 7.88 -17.12 -5.06
N ILE A 118 6.86 -17.88 -5.45
CA ILE A 118 5.53 -17.33 -5.80
C ILE A 118 4.87 -16.70 -4.56
N VAL A 119 4.96 -17.37 -3.41
CA VAL A 119 4.41 -16.82 -2.17
C VAL A 119 5.12 -15.52 -1.78
N SER A 120 6.44 -15.43 -2.01
CA SER A 120 7.21 -14.19 -1.82
C SER A 120 6.73 -13.09 -2.76
N SER A 121 6.52 -13.38 -4.05
CA SER A 121 6.09 -12.36 -5.01
C SER A 121 4.72 -11.75 -4.66
N TYR A 122 3.80 -12.53 -4.09
CA TYR A 122 2.55 -11.97 -3.55
C TYR A 122 2.77 -11.03 -2.37
N ARG A 123 3.73 -11.31 -1.48
CA ARG A 123 4.07 -10.39 -0.37
C ARG A 123 4.74 -9.12 -0.88
N ASP A 124 5.59 -9.24 -1.88
CA ASP A 124 6.27 -8.11 -2.50
C ASP A 124 5.28 -7.21 -3.23
N LEU A 125 4.31 -7.79 -3.94
CA LEU A 125 3.23 -7.05 -4.59
C LEU A 125 2.36 -6.33 -3.56
N ALA A 126 1.97 -7.00 -2.48
CA ALA A 126 1.23 -6.36 -1.39
C ALA A 126 2.03 -5.19 -0.82
N THR A 127 3.30 -5.41 -0.47
CA THR A 127 4.16 -4.35 0.07
C THR A 127 4.28 -3.18 -0.90
N THR A 128 4.42 -3.45 -2.19
CA THR A 128 4.47 -2.40 -3.22
C THR A 128 3.19 -1.57 -3.24
N ALA A 129 2.00 -2.20 -3.20
CA ALA A 129 0.73 -1.47 -3.14
C ALA A 129 0.64 -0.55 -1.91
N LEU A 130 1.10 -1.00 -0.74
CA LEU A 130 1.13 -0.18 0.48
C LEU A 130 2.08 1.01 0.34
N LEU A 131 3.26 0.79 -0.24
CA LEU A 131 4.22 1.86 -0.47
C LEU A 131 3.73 2.87 -1.51
N THR A 132 2.99 2.42 -2.53
CA THR A 132 2.33 3.31 -3.49
C THR A 132 1.32 4.22 -2.79
N LEU A 133 0.47 3.68 -1.92
CA LEU A 133 -0.47 4.49 -1.13
C LEU A 133 0.25 5.52 -0.24
N HIS A 134 1.36 5.12 0.36
CA HIS A 134 2.20 5.99 1.19
C HIS A 134 2.87 7.12 0.38
N ALA A 135 3.32 6.83 -0.83
CA ALA A 135 3.86 7.82 -1.76
C ALA A 135 2.77 8.77 -2.28
N GLU A 136 1.61 8.22 -2.65
CA GLU A 136 0.48 8.96 -3.24
C GLU A 136 -0.03 10.09 -2.34
N VAL A 137 -0.20 9.85 -1.04
CA VAL A 137 -0.62 10.92 -0.12
C VAL A 137 0.42 12.04 -0.01
N ARG A 138 1.72 11.71 -0.14
CA ARG A 138 2.81 12.69 -0.07
C ARG A 138 2.88 13.52 -1.34
N THR A 139 2.79 12.89 -2.51
CA THR A 139 2.79 13.60 -3.80
C THR A 139 1.57 14.52 -3.93
N ARG A 140 0.39 14.10 -3.46
CA ARG A 140 -0.81 14.96 -3.34
C ARG A 140 -0.55 16.20 -2.49
N ILE A 141 -0.01 16.02 -1.28
CA ILE A 141 0.33 17.13 -0.39
C ILE A 141 1.30 18.08 -1.10
N VAL A 142 2.38 17.56 -1.68
CA VAL A 142 3.40 18.38 -2.32
C VAL A 142 2.84 19.17 -3.51
N HIS A 143 2.04 18.55 -4.36
CA HIS A 143 1.40 19.23 -5.48
C HIS A 143 0.43 20.33 -5.02
N SER A 144 -0.42 20.03 -4.04
CA SER A 144 -1.37 21.02 -3.52
C SER A 144 -0.66 22.20 -2.84
N LEU A 145 0.38 21.93 -2.05
CA LEU A 145 1.20 22.98 -1.43
C LEU A 145 1.99 23.79 -2.47
N HIS A 146 2.46 23.16 -3.55
CA HIS A 146 3.07 23.87 -4.66
C HIS A 146 2.10 24.88 -5.27
N ASN A 147 0.87 24.46 -5.53
CA ASN A 147 -0.18 25.34 -6.07
C ASN A 147 -0.54 26.46 -5.10
N ALA A 148 -0.62 26.17 -3.80
CA ALA A 148 -0.88 27.17 -2.77
C ALA A 148 0.25 28.22 -2.68
N LEU A 149 1.51 27.81 -2.80
CA LEU A 149 2.65 28.73 -2.77
C LEU A 149 2.92 29.44 -4.12
N SER A 150 2.28 29.01 -5.20
CA SER A 150 2.55 29.55 -6.53
C SER A 150 1.93 30.94 -6.71
N PRO A 151 2.73 31.98 -7.03
CA PRO A 151 2.21 33.34 -7.26
C PRO A 151 1.20 33.43 -8.40
N SER A 152 1.22 32.48 -9.35
CA SER A 152 0.30 32.47 -10.48
C SER A 152 -1.12 32.04 -10.10
N ILE A 153 -1.26 31.26 -9.03
CA ILE A 153 -2.53 30.67 -8.59
C ILE A 153 -3.04 31.40 -7.34
N ALA A 154 -2.15 31.62 -6.38
CA ALA A 154 -2.44 32.29 -5.11
C ALA A 154 -1.41 33.41 -4.87
N PRO A 155 -1.55 34.57 -5.56
CA PRO A 155 -0.75 35.73 -5.23
C PRO A 155 -1.16 36.19 -3.81
N TYR A 156 -0.29 35.96 -2.83
CA TYR A 156 -0.45 36.44 -1.45
C TYR A 156 -0.27 37.96 -1.32
N LEU A 157 -0.78 38.71 -2.30
CA LEU A 157 -0.85 40.16 -2.31
C LEU A 157 -2.21 40.56 -1.74
N LEU A 158 -2.19 41.16 -0.54
CA LEU A 158 -3.40 41.52 0.17
C LEU A 158 -3.80 42.96 -0.16
N ASP A 159 -4.80 43.14 -1.02
CA ASP A 159 -5.44 44.44 -1.25
C ASP A 159 -6.46 44.78 -0.15
N GLN A 160 -6.96 43.76 0.57
CA GLN A 160 -7.92 43.86 1.65
C GLN A 160 -7.55 42.92 2.81
N GLU A 161 -8.04 43.23 4.01
CA GLU A 161 -7.98 42.35 5.17
C GLU A 161 -8.64 40.98 4.86
N VAL A 162 -7.85 39.90 4.92
CA VAL A 162 -8.34 38.54 4.70
C VAL A 162 -8.91 37.99 5.99
N ARG A 163 -10.17 37.52 5.93
CA ARG A 163 -10.89 36.90 7.06
C ARG A 163 -11.18 35.42 6.83
N GLU A 164 -10.94 34.93 5.62
CA GLU A 164 -11.23 33.56 5.21
C GLU A 164 -9.92 32.79 4.99
N PRO A 165 -9.90 31.48 5.29
CA PRO A 165 -8.73 30.66 5.03
C PRO A 165 -8.49 30.45 3.52
N ASP A 166 -7.24 30.14 3.16
CA ASP A 166 -6.86 29.89 1.77
C ASP A 166 -7.66 28.72 1.16
N PRO A 167 -8.33 28.91 0.02
CA PRO A 167 -9.14 27.87 -0.61
C PRO A 167 -8.33 26.65 -1.07
N GLN A 168 -7.06 26.80 -1.45
CA GLN A 168 -6.18 25.67 -1.82
C GLN A 168 -5.88 24.81 -0.59
N ILE A 169 -5.64 25.45 0.55
CA ILE A 169 -5.42 24.74 1.83
C ILE A 169 -6.71 24.05 2.30
N LEU A 170 -7.86 24.67 2.11
CA LEU A 170 -9.15 24.02 2.39
C LEU A 170 -9.37 22.79 1.50
N SER A 171 -9.05 22.88 0.20
CA SER A 171 -9.13 21.74 -0.73
C SER A 171 -8.21 20.61 -0.29
N LEU A 172 -6.95 20.92 0.05
CA LEU A 172 -5.99 19.95 0.57
C LEU A 172 -6.54 19.22 1.80
N ASN A 173 -7.08 19.96 2.78
CA ASN A 173 -7.63 19.37 3.98
C ASN A 173 -8.77 18.40 3.68
N LEU A 174 -9.68 18.78 2.77
CA LEU A 174 -10.78 17.92 2.36
C LEU A 174 -10.28 16.66 1.63
N GLU A 175 -9.30 16.80 0.73
CA GLU A 175 -8.69 15.67 0.04
C GLU A 175 -8.00 14.69 1.00
N LEU A 176 -7.27 15.21 1.99
CA LEU A 176 -6.61 14.38 3.00
C LEU A 176 -7.64 13.62 3.84
N VAL A 177 -8.75 14.25 4.22
CA VAL A 177 -9.84 13.59 4.95
C VAL A 177 -10.48 12.48 4.10
N LEU A 178 -10.77 12.75 2.83
CA LEU A 178 -11.38 11.75 1.94
C LEU A 178 -10.45 10.57 1.64
N PHE A 179 -9.15 10.84 1.50
CA PHE A 179 -8.13 9.80 1.36
C PHE A 179 -8.05 8.95 2.62
N ASP A 180 -8.03 9.60 3.79
CA ASP A 180 -7.95 8.94 5.10
C ASP A 180 -9.17 8.05 5.37
N ASP A 181 -10.38 8.56 5.13
CA ASP A 181 -11.63 7.79 5.22
C ASP A 181 -11.60 6.52 4.35
N THR A 182 -10.97 6.61 3.19
CA THR A 182 -10.85 5.49 2.27
C THR A 182 -9.87 4.44 2.80
N ILE A 183 -8.66 4.84 3.21
CA ILE A 183 -7.65 3.87 3.69
C ILE A 183 -8.09 3.20 5.00
N VAL A 184 -8.76 3.92 5.91
CA VAL A 184 -9.25 3.39 7.20
C VAL A 184 -10.32 2.31 6.97
N ARG A 185 -11.12 2.43 5.90
CA ARG A 185 -12.15 1.45 5.57
C ARG A 185 -11.60 0.10 5.12
N TYR A 186 -10.44 0.08 4.46
CA TYR A 186 -9.90 -1.11 3.81
C TYR A 186 -8.64 -1.68 4.47
N LEU A 187 -7.88 -0.88 5.21
CA LEU A 187 -6.61 -1.27 5.83
C LEU A 187 -6.75 -1.40 7.36
N ARG A 188 -5.78 -2.05 8.00
CA ARG A 188 -5.73 -2.15 9.47
C ARG A 188 -4.88 -1.02 10.04
N ASP A 189 -4.99 -0.81 11.35
CA ASP A 189 -4.36 0.32 12.06
C ASP A 189 -2.86 0.45 11.81
N LYS A 190 -2.14 -0.68 11.73
CA LYS A 190 -0.68 -0.67 11.49
C LYS A 190 -0.35 -0.05 10.12
N GLU A 191 -1.07 -0.46 9.09
CA GLU A 191 -0.89 0.05 7.73
C GLU A 191 -1.33 1.51 7.59
N VAL A 192 -2.46 1.86 8.21
CA VAL A 192 -2.95 3.24 8.23
C VAL A 192 -1.96 4.17 8.95
N ALA A 193 -1.45 3.75 10.11
CA ALA A 193 -0.44 4.50 10.85
C ALA A 193 0.82 4.75 10.00
N PHE A 194 1.28 3.73 9.26
CA PHE A 194 2.41 3.87 8.36
C PHE A 194 2.16 4.89 7.24
N ILE A 195 0.99 4.86 6.60
CA ILE A 195 0.64 5.83 5.55
C ILE A 195 0.67 7.27 6.10
N ARG A 196 0.13 7.48 7.31
CA ARG A 196 0.09 8.78 8.01
C ARG A 196 1.43 9.25 8.57
N THR A 197 2.39 8.36 8.71
CA THR A 197 3.67 8.67 9.36
C THR A 197 4.37 9.79 8.60
N GLY A 198 4.87 10.82 9.28
CA GLY A 198 5.70 11.87 8.67
C GLY A 198 4.97 12.91 7.81
N LEU A 199 3.64 12.86 7.65
CA LEU A 199 2.91 13.85 6.83
C LEU A 199 3.03 15.28 7.37
N GLY A 200 2.93 15.46 8.69
CA GLY A 200 3.10 16.79 9.30
C GLY A 200 4.52 17.36 9.14
N LEU A 201 5.53 16.49 9.24
CA LEU A 201 6.93 16.86 8.98
C LEU A 201 7.14 17.26 7.52
N LEU A 202 6.55 16.52 6.58
CA LEU A 202 6.58 16.85 5.16
C LEU A 202 5.98 18.25 4.89
N ILE A 203 4.78 18.51 5.40
CA ILE A 203 4.08 19.80 5.21
C ILE A 203 4.94 20.94 5.76
N ASN A 204 5.44 20.81 6.99
CA ASN A 204 6.27 21.83 7.62
C ASN A 204 7.56 22.09 6.83
N ASN A 205 8.31 21.03 6.48
CA ASN A 205 9.57 21.17 5.76
C ASN A 205 9.35 21.72 4.34
N TYR A 206 8.28 21.33 3.66
CA TYR A 206 7.95 21.84 2.33
C TYR A 206 7.63 23.34 2.38
N LEU A 207 6.75 23.76 3.30
CA LEU A 207 6.37 25.17 3.45
C LEU A 207 7.57 26.05 3.80
N VAL A 208 8.41 25.62 4.75
CA VAL A 208 9.59 26.40 5.17
C VAL A 208 10.64 26.47 4.05
N SER A 209 10.92 25.34 3.38
CA SER A 209 11.93 25.31 2.31
C SER A 209 11.53 26.12 1.09
N ASN A 210 10.22 26.14 0.78
CA ASN A 210 9.67 26.81 -0.39
C ASN A 210 9.01 28.16 -0.06
N ALA A 211 9.17 28.69 1.16
CA ALA A 211 8.54 29.94 1.59
C ALA A 211 8.84 31.15 0.67
N ARG A 212 10.00 31.12 -0.02
CA ARG A 212 10.38 32.16 -0.99
C ARG A 212 9.46 32.22 -2.21
N LEU A 213 8.81 31.12 -2.58
CA LEU A 213 7.89 31.07 -3.71
C LEU A 213 6.68 31.97 -3.47
N ALA A 214 6.23 32.10 -2.22
CA ALA A 214 5.10 32.95 -1.84
C ALA A 214 5.45 34.45 -1.76
N SER A 215 6.72 34.83 -1.94
CA SER A 215 7.09 36.25 -1.95
C SER A 215 6.49 36.95 -3.16
N PRO A 216 5.79 38.09 -2.99
CA PRO A 216 5.44 38.93 -4.13
C PRO A 216 6.75 39.37 -4.82
N MET A 217 6.81 39.24 -6.15
CA MET A 217 7.90 39.80 -6.95
C MET A 217 7.81 41.33 -7.01
#